data_AF-A0A2I7YUC2-F1
#
_entry.id   AF-A0A2I7YUC2-F1
#
_cell.length_a   1.000
_cell.length_b   1.000
_cell.length_c   1.000
_cell.angle_alpha   90.00
_cell.angle_beta   90.00
_cell.angle_gamma   90.00
#
_symmetry.space_group_name_H-M   'P 1'
#
loop_
_entity.id
_entity.type
_entity.pdbx_description
1 polymer ?
#
loop_
_entity_poly.entity_id
_entity_poly.type
_entity_poly.pdbx_seq_one_letter_code
_entity_poly.pdbx_strand_id
1 'polypeptide(L)'
;TWLSILGVCEWAGTNPMPPEFWILPSFLPMYPAKMWCYCRLVYMPMSYLYGKRFVGPITPLILELRDELYLQPYNEINWKSIRHLCAKEDLYYPHPLLQDLMWDGLYICTEPLLNRWPLNKLRQKALKTTMEHIHYEDENSRYITIGSVEKALCMLACWVEDPNGVCFKRHIARIPDYIWVAEDGMKMQSFGS
;
A
#
# COMPACT_ATOMS: atom_id res chain seq x y z
N THR A 1 -1.06 -6.11 2.75
CA THR A 1 -0.94 -4.64 2.87
C THR A 1 -1.99 -4.03 3.77
N TRP A 2 -3.29 -4.13 3.46
CA TRP A 2 -4.36 -3.57 4.32
C TRP A 2 -4.30 -4.01 5.78
N LEU A 3 -4.13 -5.32 6.03
CA LEU A 3 -3.98 -5.85 7.39
C LEU A 3 -2.74 -5.30 8.11
N SER A 4 -1.67 -4.99 7.37
CA SER A 4 -0.45 -4.39 7.92
C SER A 4 -0.61 -2.91 8.25
N ILE A 5 -1.33 -2.18 7.40
CA ILE A 5 -1.75 -0.80 7.67
C ILE A 5 -2.64 -0.76 8.92
N LEU A 6 -3.58 -1.69 9.05
CA LEU A 6 -4.49 -1.78 10.20
C LEU A 6 -3.76 -2.18 11.50
N GLY A 7 -2.64 -2.90 11.39
CA GLY A 7 -1.86 -3.38 12.52
C GLY A 7 -2.23 -4.78 13.00
N VAL A 8 -2.99 -5.56 12.23
CA VAL A 8 -3.27 -6.97 12.54
C VAL A 8 -2.32 -7.93 11.82
N CYS A 9 -1.38 -7.43 11.01
CA CYS A 9 -0.37 -8.24 10.33
C CYS A 9 0.97 -7.48 10.30
N GLU A 10 2.10 -8.13 10.56
CA GLU A 10 3.38 -7.43 10.47
C GLU A 10 3.76 -7.14 9.02
N TRP A 11 4.38 -5.99 8.77
CA TRP A 11 4.88 -5.64 7.43
C TRP A 11 5.90 -6.66 6.90
N ALA A 12 6.58 -7.40 7.77
CA ALA A 12 7.48 -8.49 7.42
C ALA A 12 6.77 -9.67 6.74
N GLY A 13 5.44 -9.78 6.86
CA GLY A 13 4.61 -10.78 6.19
C GLY A 13 4.10 -10.34 4.82
N THR A 14 4.55 -9.19 4.31
CA THR A 14 4.18 -8.71 2.97
C THR A 14 5.38 -8.69 2.03
N ASN A 15 5.15 -8.98 0.75
CA ASN A 15 6.16 -8.77 -0.28
C ASN A 15 6.56 -7.29 -0.36
N PRO A 16 7.84 -6.99 -0.62
CA PRO A 16 8.34 -5.63 -0.51
C PRO A 16 7.77 -4.72 -1.60
N MET A 17 7.35 -3.51 -1.21
CA MET A 17 6.85 -2.48 -2.12
C MET A 17 7.73 -1.22 -2.04
N PRO A 18 8.96 -1.26 -2.57
CA PRO A 18 9.95 -0.21 -2.37
C PRO A 18 9.50 1.12 -3.01
N PRO A 19 9.42 2.23 -2.26
CA PRO A 19 9.16 3.55 -2.86
C PRO A 19 10.28 3.99 -3.81
N GLU A 20 11.50 3.44 -3.69
CA GLU A 20 12.64 3.74 -4.56
C GLU A 20 12.34 3.44 -6.04
N PHE A 21 11.32 2.63 -6.31
CA PHE A 21 10.75 2.40 -7.63
C PHE A 21 10.42 3.71 -8.39
N TRP A 22 9.96 4.75 -7.67
CA TRP A 22 9.50 6.02 -8.26
C TRP A 22 10.63 6.94 -8.72
N ILE A 23 11.87 6.67 -8.30
CA ILE A 23 13.05 7.47 -8.68
C ILE A 23 13.97 6.72 -9.65
N LEU A 24 13.50 5.59 -10.19
CA LEU A 24 14.24 4.83 -11.20
C LEU A 24 14.40 5.62 -12.50
N PRO A 25 15.55 5.50 -13.20
CA PRO A 25 15.73 6.10 -14.51
C PRO A 25 14.74 5.59 -15.57
N SER A 26 14.29 6.49 -16.45
CA SER A 26 13.30 6.20 -17.50
C SER A 26 13.71 5.15 -18.54
N PHE A 27 15.02 4.94 -18.73
CA PHE A 27 15.53 3.93 -19.66
C PHE A 27 15.32 2.50 -19.16
N LEU A 28 15.13 2.28 -17.85
CA LEU A 28 14.91 0.93 -17.30
C LEU A 28 13.56 0.35 -17.77
N PRO A 29 13.46 -0.97 -18.00
CA PRO A 29 12.22 -1.60 -18.45
C PRO A 29 11.12 -1.51 -17.38
N MET A 30 11.52 -1.54 -16.11
CA MET A 30 10.61 -1.45 -14.95
C MET A 30 10.25 -0.01 -14.57
N TYR A 31 10.53 0.99 -15.40
CA TYR A 31 10.19 2.38 -15.06
C TYR A 31 8.66 2.56 -14.89
N PRO A 32 8.18 3.20 -13.80
CA PRO A 32 6.75 3.29 -13.49
C PRO A 32 5.86 3.77 -14.64
N ALA A 33 6.35 4.67 -15.50
CA ALA A 33 5.54 5.19 -16.61
C ALA A 33 5.22 4.15 -17.70
N LYS A 34 5.94 3.03 -17.74
CA LYS A 34 5.69 1.91 -18.67
C LYS A 34 4.66 0.91 -18.14
N MET A 35 4.22 1.05 -16.89
CA MET A 35 3.21 0.18 -16.28
C MET A 35 1.80 0.58 -16.69
N TRP A 36 0.89 -0.40 -16.68
CA TRP A 36 -0.54 -0.12 -16.81
C TRP A 36 -1.00 0.88 -15.73
N CYS A 37 -1.79 1.87 -16.14
CA CYS A 37 -2.13 3.03 -15.31
C CYS A 37 -2.74 2.64 -13.96
N TYR A 38 -3.69 1.71 -13.95
CA TYR A 38 -4.36 1.29 -12.71
C TYR A 38 -3.39 0.62 -11.74
N CYS A 39 -2.56 -0.32 -12.21
CA CYS A 39 -1.51 -0.93 -11.38
C CYS A 39 -0.54 0.12 -10.84
N ARG A 40 -0.08 1.05 -11.68
CA ARG A 40 0.84 2.13 -11.29
C ARG A 40 0.24 2.98 -10.17
N LEU A 41 -0.99 3.44 -10.37
CA LEU A 41 -1.69 4.35 -9.48
C LEU A 41 -2.02 3.71 -8.14
N VAL A 42 -2.44 2.44 -8.11
CA VAL A 42 -2.66 1.70 -6.85
C VAL A 42 -1.33 1.41 -6.12
N TYR A 43 -0.28 1.05 -6.85
CA TYR A 43 1.03 0.75 -6.26
C TYR A 43 1.67 1.98 -5.60
N MET A 44 1.36 3.18 -6.09
CA MET A 44 1.92 4.45 -5.60
C MET A 44 1.69 4.67 -4.10
N PRO A 45 0.45 4.82 -3.60
CA PRO A 45 0.23 4.98 -2.17
C PRO A 45 0.55 3.71 -1.37
N MET A 46 0.45 2.51 -1.94
CA MET A 46 0.90 1.28 -1.26
C MET A 46 2.40 1.32 -0.94
N SER A 47 3.22 1.73 -1.91
CA SER A 47 4.67 1.85 -1.73
C SER A 47 5.05 2.96 -0.75
N TYR A 48 4.29 4.07 -0.71
CA TYR A 48 4.48 5.13 0.28
C TYR A 48 4.23 4.62 1.70
N LEU A 49 3.08 3.96 1.92
CA LEU A 49 2.70 3.42 3.23
C LEU A 49 3.64 2.31 3.68
N TYR A 50 4.05 1.43 2.75
CA TYR A 50 5.06 0.40 3.01
C TYR A 50 6.41 1.01 3.37
N GLY A 51 6.88 2.00 2.61
CA GLY A 51 8.16 2.65 2.84
C GLY A 51 8.23 3.42 4.16
N LYS A 52 7.09 3.99 4.61
CA LYS A 52 6.94 4.57 5.95
C LYS A 52 6.71 3.55 7.06
N ARG A 53 6.44 2.28 6.72
CA ARG A 53 6.00 1.24 7.67
C ARG A 53 4.81 1.72 8.51
N PHE A 54 3.87 2.41 7.87
CA PHE A 54 2.74 3.00 8.57
C PHE A 54 1.86 1.89 9.19
N VAL A 55 1.49 2.07 10.44
CA VAL A 55 0.54 1.22 11.17
C VAL A 55 -0.40 2.14 11.94
N GLY A 56 -1.69 1.87 11.87
CA GLY A 56 -2.69 2.58 12.65
C GLY A 56 -2.53 2.36 14.17
N PRO A 57 -3.24 3.13 14.99
CA PRO A 57 -3.24 2.93 16.44
C PRO A 57 -3.69 1.51 16.83
N ILE A 58 -2.96 0.86 17.73
CA ILE A 58 -3.33 -0.46 18.24
C ILE A 58 -4.39 -0.28 19.33
N THR A 59 -5.65 -0.46 18.96
CA THR A 59 -6.81 -0.37 19.86
C THR A 59 -7.18 -1.74 20.44
N PRO A 60 -8.05 -1.82 21.47
CA PRO A 60 -8.54 -3.11 21.98
C PRO A 60 -9.16 -3.99 20.88
N LEU A 61 -9.91 -3.39 19.94
CA LEU A 61 -10.46 -4.11 18.78
C LEU A 61 -9.35 -4.72 17.90
N ILE A 62 -8.23 -4.03 17.71
CA ILE A 62 -7.09 -4.59 16.95
C ILE A 62 -6.50 -5.80 17.68
N LEU A 63 -6.46 -5.78 19.01
CA LEU A 63 -5.97 -6.92 19.79
C LEU A 63 -6.94 -8.11 19.68
N GLU A 64 -8.24 -7.89 19.80
CA GLU A 64 -9.26 -8.93 19.59
C GLU A 64 -9.16 -9.54 18.17
N LEU A 65 -9.03 -8.70 17.14
CA LEU A 65 -8.83 -9.18 15.77
C LEU A 65 -7.55 -10.01 15.60
N ARG A 66 -6.47 -9.71 16.33
CA ARG A 66 -5.25 -10.52 16.29
C ARG A 66 -5.45 -11.91 16.91
N ASP A 67 -6.37 -12.06 17.84
CA ASP A 67 -6.71 -13.36 18.45
C ASP A 67 -7.73 -14.13 17.59
N GLU A 68 -8.61 -13.43 16.86
CA GLU A 68 -9.65 -14.05 16.02
C GLU A 68 -9.14 -14.51 14.64
N LEU A 69 -8.23 -13.75 14.01
CA LEU A 69 -7.86 -13.96 12.60
C LEU A 69 -6.86 -15.11 12.40
N TYR A 70 -6.14 -15.54 13.44
CA TYR A 70 -5.03 -16.48 13.32
C TYR A 70 -5.27 -17.74 14.15
N LEU A 71 -4.90 -18.90 13.59
CA LEU A 71 -5.00 -20.18 14.28
C LEU A 71 -3.93 -20.36 15.37
N GLN A 72 -2.88 -19.54 15.36
CA GLN A 72 -1.77 -19.58 16.29
C GLN A 72 -1.59 -18.21 16.95
N PRO A 73 -1.03 -18.14 18.17
CA PRO A 73 -0.85 -16.87 18.88
C PRO A 73 -0.10 -15.85 18.02
N TYR A 74 -0.60 -14.61 17.98
CA TYR A 74 -0.06 -13.54 17.12
C TYR A 74 1.47 -13.36 17.24
N ASN A 75 1.99 -13.45 18.47
CA ASN A 75 3.41 -13.25 18.77
C ASN A 75 4.30 -14.42 18.33
N GLU A 76 3.73 -15.58 18.04
CA GLU A 76 4.45 -16.79 17.60
C GLU A 76 4.49 -16.92 16.07
N ILE A 77 3.75 -16.07 15.34
CA ILE A 77 3.70 -16.09 13.88
C ILE A 77 5.05 -15.69 13.29
N ASN A 78 5.67 -16.60 12.55
CA ASN A 78 6.82 -16.26 11.71
C ASN A 78 6.36 -15.51 10.44
N TRP A 79 6.22 -14.20 10.55
CA TRP A 79 5.75 -13.36 9.44
C TRP A 79 6.60 -13.48 8.17
N LYS A 80 7.92 -13.67 8.29
CA LYS A 80 8.80 -13.74 7.12
C LYS A 80 8.50 -14.93 6.22
N SER A 81 8.04 -16.05 6.80
CA SER A 81 7.73 -17.28 6.05
C SER A 81 6.36 -17.24 5.36
N ILE A 82 5.49 -16.30 5.72
CA ILE A 82 4.13 -16.25 5.15
C ILE A 82 4.01 -15.32 3.93
N ARG A 83 5.08 -14.61 3.54
CA ARG A 83 5.05 -13.61 2.44
C ARG A 83 4.57 -14.14 1.10
N HIS A 84 4.81 -15.42 0.84
CA HIS A 84 4.44 -16.11 -0.41
C HIS A 84 3.18 -16.98 -0.25
N LEU A 85 2.58 -17.01 0.94
CA LEU A 85 1.38 -17.81 1.18
C LEU A 85 0.15 -17.07 0.67
N CYS A 86 -0.61 -17.76 -0.17
CA CYS A 86 -1.94 -17.39 -0.61
C CYS A 86 -2.80 -18.67 -0.62
N ALA A 87 -4.09 -18.55 -0.29
CA ALA A 87 -5.00 -19.68 -0.43
C ALA A 87 -5.03 -20.13 -1.89
N LYS A 88 -5.06 -21.44 -2.14
CA LYS A 88 -4.97 -21.97 -3.51
C LYS A 88 -6.18 -21.59 -4.34
N GLU A 89 -7.33 -21.51 -3.68
CA GLU A 89 -8.63 -21.15 -4.23
C GLU A 89 -8.67 -19.69 -4.70
N ASP A 90 -7.92 -18.79 -4.04
CA ASP A 90 -7.84 -17.37 -4.39
C ASP A 90 -6.66 -17.04 -5.34
N LEU A 91 -5.75 -18.00 -5.57
CA LEU A 91 -4.54 -17.81 -6.37
C LEU A 91 -4.83 -17.97 -7.87
N TYR A 92 -5.38 -16.93 -8.48
CA TYR A 92 -5.67 -16.92 -9.92
C TYR A 92 -4.39 -16.89 -10.80
N TYR A 93 -3.37 -16.13 -10.37
CA TYR A 93 -2.07 -16.08 -11.05
C TYR A 93 -0.95 -16.55 -10.11
N PRO A 94 -0.49 -17.81 -10.23
CA PRO A 94 0.61 -18.30 -9.41
C PRO A 94 1.91 -17.59 -9.77
N HIS A 95 2.72 -17.27 -8.76
CA HIS A 95 4.01 -16.65 -8.97
C HIS A 95 4.99 -17.64 -9.62
N PRO A 96 5.68 -17.25 -10.71
CA PRO A 96 6.82 -18.01 -11.20
C PRO A 96 7.98 -17.94 -10.20
N LEU A 97 8.81 -18.98 -10.16
CA LEU A 97 10.00 -19.03 -9.29
C LEU A 97 10.89 -17.78 -9.40
N LEU A 98 11.04 -17.24 -10.61
CA LEU A 98 11.83 -16.02 -10.85
C LEU A 98 11.26 -14.81 -10.10
N GLN A 99 9.93 -14.69 -10.01
CA GLN A 99 9.27 -13.62 -9.29
C GLN A 99 9.50 -13.75 -7.78
N ASP A 100 9.40 -14.96 -7.24
CA ASP A 100 9.66 -15.20 -5.80
C ASP A 100 11.11 -14.91 -5.44
N LEU A 101 12.07 -15.35 -6.27
CA LEU A 101 13.49 -15.03 -6.09
C LEU A 101 13.76 -13.54 -6.15
N MET A 102 13.08 -12.81 -7.04
CA MET A 102 13.18 -11.35 -7.12
C MET A 102 12.65 -10.70 -5.83
N TRP A 103 11.48 -11.13 -5.33
CA TRP A 103 10.91 -10.60 -4.09
C TRP A 103 11.77 -10.90 -2.86
N ASP A 104 12.32 -12.10 -2.77
CA ASP A 104 13.24 -12.47 -1.70
C ASP A 104 14.57 -11.72 -1.79
N GLY A 105 15.11 -11.54 -2.99
CA GLY A 105 16.29 -10.70 -3.22
C GLY A 105 16.05 -9.26 -2.78
N LEU A 106 14.91 -8.67 -3.12
CA LEU A 106 14.53 -7.33 -2.65
C LEU A 106 14.43 -7.30 -1.12
N TYR A 107 13.71 -8.23 -0.51
CA TYR A 107 13.53 -8.22 0.94
C TYR A 107 14.84 -8.46 1.72
N ILE A 108 15.68 -9.40 1.28
CA ILE A 108 16.90 -9.77 2.00
C ILE A 108 18.00 -8.74 1.76
N CYS A 109 18.13 -8.23 0.54
CA CYS A 109 19.23 -7.33 0.18
C CYS A 109 18.81 -5.86 0.29
N THR A 110 17.71 -5.45 -0.35
CA THR A 110 17.41 -4.01 -0.47
C THR A 110 16.82 -3.43 0.81
N GLU A 111 15.95 -4.15 1.53
CA GLU A 111 15.39 -3.61 2.78
C GLU A 111 16.43 -3.31 3.86
N PRO A 112 17.38 -4.20 4.21
CA PRO A 112 18.40 -3.89 5.21
C PRO A 112 19.35 -2.78 4.76
N LEU A 113 19.66 -2.70 3.46
CA LEU A 113 20.53 -1.66 2.91
C LEU A 113 19.85 -0.29 2.95
N LEU A 114 18.62 -0.18 2.45
CA LEU A 114 17.88 1.07 2.34
C LEU A 114 17.39 1.60 3.70
N ASN A 115 17.36 0.77 4.75
CA ASN A 115 17.08 1.23 6.11
C ASN A 115 18.34 1.73 6.86
N ARG A 116 19.54 1.51 6.32
CA ARG A 116 20.80 1.94 6.95
C ARG A 116 21.32 3.24 6.35
N TRP A 117 21.99 4.04 7.17
CA TRP A 117 22.70 5.22 6.69
C TRP A 117 23.90 4.78 5.82
N PRO A 118 24.17 5.43 4.67
CA PRO A 118 23.52 6.63 4.12
C PRO A 118 22.37 6.36 3.14
N LEU A 119 22.09 5.10 2.81
CA LEU A 119 21.10 4.72 1.79
C LEU A 119 19.66 5.04 2.19
N ASN A 120 19.37 5.19 3.49
CA ASN A 120 18.08 5.70 3.97
C ASN A 120 17.71 7.09 3.43
N LYS A 121 18.69 7.91 3.00
CA LYS A 121 18.42 9.18 2.31
C LYS A 121 17.75 8.95 0.96
N LEU A 122 18.05 7.85 0.28
CA LEU A 122 17.40 7.46 -0.96
C LEU A 122 15.92 7.15 -0.71
N ARG A 123 15.62 6.41 0.36
CA ARG A 123 14.25 6.12 0.80
C ARG A 123 13.47 7.39 1.13
N GLN A 124 14.08 8.33 1.86
CA GLN A 124 13.46 9.62 2.17
C GLN A 124 13.14 10.42 0.89
N LYS A 125 14.09 10.48 -0.05
CA LYS A 125 13.88 11.12 -1.35
C LYS A 125 12.76 10.45 -2.13
N ALA A 126 12.76 9.12 -2.17
CA ALA A 126 11.74 8.33 -2.85
C ALA A 126 10.35 8.57 -2.25
N LEU A 127 10.21 8.52 -0.93
CA LEU A 127 8.94 8.82 -0.24
C LEU A 127 8.43 10.22 -0.55
N LYS A 128 9.32 11.22 -0.61
CA LYS A 128 8.95 12.59 -0.99
C LYS A 128 8.42 12.63 -2.42
N THR A 129 9.15 12.04 -3.37
CA THR A 129 8.72 11.98 -4.78
C THR A 129 7.41 11.20 -4.96
N THR A 130 7.21 10.10 -4.23
CA THR A 130 5.94 9.37 -4.25
C THR A 130 4.79 10.25 -3.75
N MET A 131 4.99 11.02 -2.67
CA MET A 131 3.96 11.92 -2.16
C MET A 131 3.67 13.09 -3.11
N GLU A 132 4.69 13.63 -3.78
CA GLU A 132 4.51 14.63 -4.86
C GLU A 132 3.64 14.08 -6.00
N HIS A 133 3.81 12.81 -6.39
CA HIS A 133 2.96 12.16 -7.38
C HIS A 133 1.53 11.93 -6.88
N ILE A 134 1.34 11.56 -5.61
CA ILE A 134 0.01 11.39 -5.00
C ILE A 134 -0.75 12.72 -5.02
N HIS A 135 -0.12 13.82 -4.57
CA HIS A 135 -0.74 15.15 -4.61
C HIS A 135 -1.07 15.58 -6.03
N TYR A 136 -0.20 15.30 -7.01
CA TYR A 136 -0.46 15.61 -8.41
C TYR A 136 -1.70 14.88 -8.94
N GLU A 137 -1.83 13.58 -8.66
CA GLU A 137 -3.00 12.80 -9.08
C GLU A 137 -4.28 13.27 -8.38
N ASP A 138 -4.19 13.56 -7.09
CA ASP A 138 -5.30 14.07 -6.29
C ASP A 138 -5.80 15.43 -6.82
N GLU A 139 -4.90 16.35 -7.14
CA GLU A 139 -5.26 17.65 -7.70
C GLU A 139 -5.88 17.51 -9.10
N ASN A 140 -5.27 16.68 -9.95
CA ASN A 140 -5.74 16.45 -11.33
C ASN A 140 -7.15 15.81 -11.37
N SER A 141 -7.42 14.86 -10.46
CA SER A 141 -8.69 14.15 -10.38
C SER A 141 -9.72 14.83 -9.46
N ARG A 142 -9.39 15.99 -8.88
CA ARG A 142 -10.20 16.67 -7.85
C ARG A 142 -10.54 15.75 -6.66
N TYR A 143 -9.56 14.94 -6.25
CA TYR A 143 -9.57 14.01 -5.12
C TYR A 143 -10.55 12.83 -5.29
N ILE A 144 -11.02 12.57 -6.52
CA ILE A 144 -11.79 11.37 -6.83
C ILE A 144 -10.84 10.19 -7.09
N THR A 145 -9.69 10.43 -7.73
CA THR A 145 -8.72 9.41 -8.23
C THR A 145 -9.32 8.48 -9.30
N ILE A 146 -8.55 7.50 -9.80
CA ILE A 146 -9.03 6.63 -10.89
C ILE A 146 -10.09 5.63 -10.43
N GLY A 147 -10.09 5.26 -9.14
CA GLY A 147 -10.92 4.16 -8.63
C GLY A 147 -10.86 4.02 -7.12
N SER A 148 -11.81 3.27 -6.57
CA SER A 148 -12.04 3.16 -5.11
C SER A 148 -10.83 2.75 -4.28
N VAL A 149 -10.04 1.80 -4.80
CA VAL A 149 -8.87 1.27 -4.12
C VAL A 149 -7.78 2.35 -4.01
N GLU A 150 -7.47 3.01 -5.13
CA GLU A 150 -6.55 4.14 -5.14
C GLU A 150 -7.07 5.26 -4.23
N LYS A 151 -8.34 5.64 -4.37
CA LYS A 151 -8.98 6.69 -3.57
C LYS A 151 -8.78 6.49 -2.07
N ALA A 152 -9.02 5.28 -1.58
CA ALA A 152 -8.87 4.96 -0.16
C ALA A 152 -7.40 5.06 0.30
N LEU A 153 -6.46 4.61 -0.54
CA LEU A 153 -5.04 4.61 -0.23
C LEU A 153 -4.41 6.00 -0.34
N CYS A 154 -4.74 6.81 -1.35
CA CYS A 154 -4.30 8.20 -1.48
C CYS A 154 -4.85 9.07 -0.35
N MET A 155 -6.14 8.91 -0.02
CA MET A 155 -6.74 9.56 1.15
C MET A 155 -5.97 9.23 2.44
N LEU A 156 -5.64 7.96 2.65
CA LEU A 156 -4.86 7.54 3.81
C LEU A 156 -3.43 8.11 3.77
N ALA A 157 -2.78 8.12 2.60
CA ALA A 157 -1.43 8.70 2.46
C ALA A 157 -1.43 10.20 2.83
N CYS A 158 -2.42 10.97 2.38
CA CYS A 158 -2.61 12.36 2.78
C CYS A 158 -2.85 12.51 4.29
N TRP A 159 -3.62 11.61 4.91
CA TRP A 159 -3.82 11.61 6.36
C TRP A 159 -2.52 11.31 7.12
N VAL A 160 -1.71 10.36 6.63
CA VAL A 160 -0.41 10.02 7.23
C VAL A 160 0.60 11.16 7.07
N GLU A 161 0.49 11.95 6.02
CA GLU A 161 1.31 13.16 5.83
C GLU A 161 0.89 14.29 6.77
N ASP A 162 -0.40 14.66 6.75
CA ASP A 162 -0.99 15.68 7.61
C ASP A 162 -2.48 15.36 7.90
N PRO A 163 -2.82 14.85 9.09
CA PRO A 163 -4.19 14.55 9.48
C PRO A 163 -5.14 15.75 9.46
N ASN A 164 -4.61 16.97 9.59
CA ASN A 164 -5.39 18.22 9.60
C ASN A 164 -5.34 18.95 8.24
N GLY A 165 -4.63 18.38 7.28
CA GLY A 165 -4.32 18.97 5.98
C GLY A 165 -5.55 19.16 5.10
N VAL A 166 -5.45 20.12 4.18
CA VAL A 166 -6.53 20.42 3.23
C VAL A 166 -6.73 19.25 2.26
N CYS A 167 -5.66 18.57 1.85
CA CYS A 167 -5.74 17.40 0.96
C CYS A 167 -6.60 16.28 1.56
N PHE A 168 -6.38 15.93 2.84
CA PHE A 168 -7.20 14.92 3.52
C PHE A 168 -8.68 15.32 3.62
N LYS A 169 -8.96 16.58 3.97
CA LYS A 169 -10.34 17.10 4.04
C LYS A 169 -11.05 17.05 2.68
N ARG A 170 -10.34 17.36 1.59
CA ARG A 170 -10.88 17.25 0.22
C ARG A 170 -11.17 15.79 -0.15
N HIS A 171 -10.30 14.85 0.23
CA HIS A 171 -10.55 13.42 0.07
C HIS A 171 -11.79 12.92 0.83
N ILE A 172 -12.01 13.40 2.06
CA ILE A 172 -13.21 13.06 2.85
C ILE A 172 -14.47 13.51 2.11
N ALA A 173 -14.47 14.73 1.57
CA ALA A 173 -15.61 15.27 0.85
C ALA A 173 -16.00 14.44 -0.39
N ARG A 174 -15.06 13.64 -0.92
CA ARG A 174 -15.24 12.74 -2.07
C ARG A 174 -15.61 11.30 -1.71
N ILE A 175 -15.72 10.94 -0.43
CA ILE A 175 -16.16 9.60 -0.01
C ILE A 175 -17.58 9.28 -0.54
N PRO A 176 -18.57 10.19 -0.44
CA PRO A 176 -19.93 9.90 -0.92
C PRO A 176 -20.00 9.55 -2.41
N ASP A 177 -19.10 10.10 -3.23
CA ASP A 177 -19.03 9.82 -4.67
C ASP A 177 -18.77 8.33 -4.97
N TYR A 178 -18.23 7.58 -4.00
CA TYR A 178 -17.97 6.15 -4.08
C TYR A 178 -19.01 5.29 -3.38
N ILE A 179 -20.04 5.86 -2.75
CA ILE A 179 -21.01 5.09 -1.96
C ILE A 179 -22.34 5.02 -2.69
N TRP A 180 -22.88 3.80 -2.82
CA TRP A 180 -24.15 3.53 -3.48
C TRP A 180 -25.05 2.68 -2.60
N VAL A 181 -26.34 3.02 -2.57
CA VAL A 181 -27.37 2.23 -1.86
C VAL A 181 -28.17 1.44 -2.90
N ALA A 182 -28.07 0.12 -2.83
CA ALA A 182 -28.83 -0.83 -3.65
C ALA A 182 -29.82 -1.64 -2.80
N GLU A 183 -30.53 -2.57 -3.43
CA GLU A 183 -31.52 -3.44 -2.79
C GLU A 183 -30.97 -4.31 -1.64
N ASP A 184 -29.67 -4.61 -1.67
CA ASP A 184 -28.93 -5.39 -0.67
C ASP A 184 -28.15 -4.51 0.33
N GLY A 185 -28.35 -3.18 0.27
CA GLY A 185 -27.76 -2.21 1.19
C GLY A 185 -26.69 -1.31 0.56
N MET A 186 -25.87 -0.71 1.42
CA MET A 186 -24.85 0.27 1.03
C MET A 186 -23.55 -0.43 0.62
N LYS A 187 -23.01 -0.09 -0.56
CA LYS A 187 -21.77 -0.64 -1.13
C LYS A 187 -20.86 0.44 -1.70
N MET A 188 -19.58 0.13 -1.85
CA MET A 188 -18.61 0.99 -2.50
C MET A 188 -18.55 0.70 -4.00
N GLN A 189 -18.70 1.73 -4.84
CA GLN A 189 -18.54 1.65 -6.28
C GLN A 189 -17.07 1.54 -6.67
N SER A 190 -16.74 0.82 -7.74
CA SER A 190 -15.34 0.61 -8.14
C SER A 190 -14.76 1.82 -8.88
N PHE A 191 -15.48 2.28 -9.91
CA PHE A 191 -15.14 3.42 -10.74
C PHE A 191 -16.30 4.42 -10.64
N GLY A 192 -15.97 5.71 -10.59
CA GLY A 192 -16.99 6.77 -10.59
C GLY A 192 -17.85 6.67 -11.85
N SER A 193 -19.17 6.74 -11.66
CA SER A 193 -20.16 6.93 -12.71
C SER A 193 -20.34 8.40 -13.05
#